data_AF-A0A2N1RAU1-F1
#
_entry.id   AF-A0A2N1RAU1-F1
#
_cell.length_a   1.000
_cell.length_b   1.000
_cell.length_c   1.000
_cell.angle_alpha   90.00
_cell.angle_beta   90.00
_cell.angle_gamma   90.00
#
_symmetry.space_group_name_H-M   'P 1'
#
loop_
_entity.id
_entity.type
_entity.pdbx_description
1 polymer ?
#
loop_
_entity_poly.entity_id
_entity_poly.type
_entity_poly.pdbx_seq_one_letter_code
_entity_poly.pdbx_strand_id
1 'polypeptide(L)'
;AADALGNFRESSGIIQLSDKSKLLSDKIAFFQLRREPLALQLNESNNNYEYYRMLLASNGVEVSTYDELLADPEIEQLLRAFKDKSRESALYEAIQNGSGQNQRQFVLESSISQTTKALLDRIMLLVAPKGLTTDTYLALNAIELAKATYERVLTEADIELLLSIEDTYAEELSQLPVLERRLLDLQRDVQVYETLRLRLMELLEEVKIAEAAIAGSVRVVDAAKVNSIPVSPNRMLIVAVAVLLGAAFGVLLALLVEMLDVTLKDEGVIKKLAGPNIPILGWIPLMNLDRTKPIPSLVVYNNPLSFEAERYKLIANNISFGTLRKTKRVFSVTSPGMGEGKT
;
A
#
# COMPACT_ATOMS: atom_id res chain seq x y z
N ALA A 1 16.39 -3.01 12.90
CA ALA A 1 17.54 -3.86 12.51
C ALA A 1 18.36 -4.29 13.72
N ALA A 2 18.89 -3.35 14.52
CA ALA A 2 19.64 -3.68 15.74
C ALA A 2 18.83 -4.53 16.73
N ASP A 3 17.56 -4.18 16.98
CA ASP A 3 16.67 -4.96 17.84
C ASP A 3 16.41 -6.38 17.30
N ALA A 4 16.33 -6.54 15.98
CA ALA A 4 16.14 -7.85 15.35
C ALA A 4 17.39 -8.74 15.48
N LEU A 5 18.59 -8.16 15.37
CA LEU A 5 19.86 -8.85 15.63
C LEU A 5 19.99 -9.21 17.12
N GLY A 6 19.58 -8.30 18.02
CA GLY A 6 19.56 -8.53 19.47
C GLY A 6 18.63 -9.69 19.85
N ASN A 7 17.37 -9.63 19.42
CA ASN A 7 16.38 -10.69 19.66
C ASN A 7 16.80 -12.02 19.05
N PHE A 8 17.43 -12.00 17.87
CA PHE A 8 17.94 -13.22 17.24
C PHE A 8 19.06 -13.87 18.08
N ARG A 9 20.02 -13.08 18.57
CA ARG A 9 21.10 -13.58 19.43
C ARG A 9 20.59 -14.13 20.77
N GLU A 10 19.60 -13.47 21.36
CA GLU A 10 18.99 -13.88 22.62
C GLU A 10 18.17 -15.16 22.46
N SER A 11 17.32 -15.23 21.43
CA SER A 11 16.51 -16.42 21.14
C SER A 11 17.33 -17.61 20.66
N SER A 12 18.43 -17.39 19.95
CA SER A 12 19.29 -18.48 19.48
C SER A 12 20.25 -18.99 20.54
N GLY A 13 20.46 -18.27 21.65
CA GLY A 13 21.34 -18.67 22.76
C GLY A 13 22.81 -18.89 22.37
N ILE A 14 23.23 -18.41 21.21
CA ILE A 14 24.54 -18.70 20.60
C ILE A 14 25.35 -17.42 20.53
N ILE A 15 26.39 -17.36 21.36
CA ILE A 15 27.35 -16.24 21.40
C ILE A 15 28.35 -16.36 20.24
N GLN A 16 28.77 -17.59 19.90
CA GLN A 16 29.63 -17.91 18.74
C GLN A 16 29.23 -19.26 18.11
N LEU A 17 28.82 -19.25 16.84
CA LEU A 17 28.34 -20.43 16.11
C LEU A 17 29.46 -21.42 15.75
N SER A 18 30.69 -20.91 15.50
CA SER A 18 31.87 -21.73 15.19
C SER A 18 32.22 -22.70 16.31
N ASP A 19 32.16 -22.21 17.55
CA ASP A 19 32.52 -22.99 18.74
C ASP A 19 31.47 -24.07 19.00
N LYS A 20 30.18 -23.75 18.76
CA LYS A 20 29.09 -24.72 18.84
C LYS A 20 29.21 -25.79 17.77
N SER A 21 29.56 -25.44 16.53
CA SER A 21 29.77 -26.42 15.45
C SER A 21 30.91 -27.38 15.77
N LYS A 22 32.04 -26.86 16.27
CA LYS A 22 33.16 -27.69 16.70
C LYS A 22 32.77 -28.61 17.86
N LEU A 23 32.10 -28.04 18.87
CA LEU A 23 31.62 -28.81 20.02
C LEU A 23 30.69 -29.95 19.60
N LEU A 24 29.69 -29.68 18.75
CA LEU A 24 28.77 -30.71 18.26
C LEU A 24 29.50 -31.80 17.46
N SER A 25 30.44 -31.40 16.59
CA SER A 25 31.29 -32.35 15.86
C SER A 25 32.11 -33.23 16.80
N ASP A 26 32.69 -32.65 17.85
CA ASP A 26 33.47 -33.38 18.85
C ASP A 26 32.57 -34.34 19.66
N LYS A 27 31.32 -33.96 19.97
CA LYS A 27 30.33 -34.85 20.61
C LYS A 27 29.94 -36.02 19.71
N ILE A 28 29.63 -35.77 18.44
CA ILE A 28 29.30 -36.82 17.47
C ILE A 28 30.45 -37.81 17.38
N ALA A 29 31.68 -37.32 17.21
CA ALA A 29 32.87 -38.17 17.16
C ALA A 29 33.07 -38.98 18.46
N PHE A 30 32.83 -38.37 19.62
CA PHE A 30 32.91 -39.05 20.91
C PHE A 30 31.95 -40.25 21.01
N PHE A 31 30.68 -40.09 20.62
CA PHE A 31 29.71 -41.19 20.67
C PHE A 31 29.95 -42.23 19.58
N GLN A 32 30.36 -41.82 18.39
CA GLN A 32 30.77 -42.72 17.30
C GLN A 32 31.90 -43.66 17.71
N LEU A 33 32.98 -43.11 18.30
CA LEU A 33 34.12 -43.90 18.77
C LEU A 33 33.73 -44.91 19.85
N ARG A 34 32.71 -44.61 20.66
CA ARG A 34 32.19 -45.52 21.68
C ARG A 34 31.28 -46.60 21.11
N ARG A 35 30.60 -46.32 20.01
CA ARG A 35 29.71 -47.26 19.33
C ARG A 35 30.45 -48.28 18.47
N GLU A 36 31.58 -47.91 17.86
CA GLU A 36 32.36 -48.84 17.01
C GLU A 36 32.68 -50.20 17.64
N PRO A 37 33.22 -50.31 18.87
CA PRO A 37 33.50 -51.61 19.48
C PRO A 37 32.23 -52.44 19.76
N LEU A 38 31.08 -51.79 19.96
CA LEU A 38 29.81 -52.48 20.23
C LEU A 38 29.33 -53.27 19.02
N ALA A 39 29.64 -52.85 17.79
CA ALA A 39 29.28 -53.62 16.60
C ALA A 39 29.96 -55.00 16.56
N LEU A 40 31.22 -55.08 17.01
CA LEU A 40 31.94 -56.34 17.15
C LEU A 40 31.36 -57.19 18.28
N GLN A 41 31.09 -56.57 19.44
CA GLN A 41 30.48 -57.25 20.59
C GLN A 41 29.07 -57.80 20.25
N LEU A 42 28.29 -57.07 19.44
CA LEU A 42 26.99 -57.53 18.98
C LEU A 42 27.13 -58.74 18.06
N ASN A 43 28.11 -58.73 17.16
CA ASN A 43 28.38 -59.87 16.29
C ASN A 43 28.81 -61.11 17.10
N GLU A 44 29.70 -60.95 18.07
CA GLU A 44 30.14 -62.02 18.96
C GLU A 44 28.98 -62.62 19.77
N SER A 45 28.21 -61.78 20.46
CA SER A 45 27.05 -62.22 21.24
C SER A 45 25.97 -62.87 20.37
N ASN A 46 25.76 -62.37 19.14
CA ASN A 46 24.86 -62.98 18.18
C ASN A 46 25.31 -64.39 17.74
N ASN A 47 26.60 -64.57 17.44
CA ASN A 47 27.14 -65.87 17.09
C ASN A 47 27.05 -66.86 18.27
N ASN A 48 27.36 -66.40 19.49
CA ASN A 48 27.23 -67.20 20.70
C ASN A 48 25.78 -67.62 20.95
N TYR A 49 24.82 -66.70 20.78
CA TYR A 49 23.40 -66.97 20.89
C TYR A 49 22.96 -68.06 19.91
N GLU A 50 23.26 -67.91 18.62
CA GLU A 50 22.87 -68.90 17.61
C GLU A 50 23.53 -70.26 17.86
N TYR A 51 24.81 -70.27 18.26
CA TYR A 51 25.53 -71.50 18.60
C TYR A 51 24.84 -72.28 19.74
N TYR A 52 24.61 -71.64 20.90
CA TYR A 52 23.99 -72.32 22.04
C TYR A 52 22.53 -72.68 21.79
N ARG A 53 21.80 -71.84 21.04
CA ARG A 53 20.42 -72.13 20.65
C ARG A 53 20.33 -73.36 19.77
N MET A 54 21.16 -73.45 18.74
CA MET A 54 21.22 -74.62 17.85
C MET A 54 21.64 -75.88 18.62
N LEU A 55 22.61 -75.76 19.54
CA LEU A 55 23.06 -76.87 20.37
C LEU A 55 21.90 -77.41 21.23
N LEU A 56 21.17 -76.55 21.94
CA LEU A 56 20.04 -76.95 22.77
C LEU A 56 18.88 -77.53 21.94
N ALA A 57 18.55 -76.90 20.81
CA ALA A 57 17.51 -77.37 19.90
C ALA A 57 17.83 -78.77 19.34
N SER A 58 19.10 -79.03 18.99
CA SER A 58 19.55 -80.34 18.50
C SER A 58 19.46 -81.45 19.56
N ASN A 59 19.50 -81.08 20.84
CA ASN A 59 19.32 -81.96 21.98
C ASN A 59 17.85 -82.03 22.47
N GLY A 60 16.90 -81.50 21.68
CA GLY A 60 15.47 -81.57 21.99
C GLY A 60 15.01 -80.65 23.13
N VAL A 61 15.82 -79.66 23.52
CA VAL A 61 15.45 -78.67 24.53
C VAL A 61 14.78 -77.48 23.85
N GLU A 62 13.50 -77.27 24.14
CA GLU A 62 12.79 -76.06 23.71
C GLU A 62 13.19 -74.87 24.58
N VAL A 63 13.65 -73.81 23.92
CA VAL A 63 14.05 -72.54 24.53
C VAL A 63 13.25 -71.42 23.88
N SER A 64 12.88 -70.41 24.67
CA SER A 64 12.21 -69.20 24.19
C SER A 64 13.03 -68.51 23.10
N THR A 65 12.36 -68.01 22.07
CA THR A 65 13.04 -67.30 20.97
C THR A 65 13.44 -65.88 21.38
N TYR A 66 14.40 -65.28 20.66
CA TYR A 66 14.81 -63.89 20.88
C TYR A 66 13.61 -62.92 20.88
N ASP A 67 12.72 -63.05 19.90
CA ASP A 67 11.54 -62.18 19.76
C ASP A 67 10.51 -62.42 20.87
N GLU A 68 10.34 -63.66 21.33
CA GLU A 68 9.50 -63.98 22.49
C GLU A 68 10.04 -63.36 23.79
N LEU A 69 11.37 -63.34 23.95
CA LEU A 69 12.02 -62.70 25.10
C LEU A 69 11.84 -61.18 25.05
N LEU A 70 12.01 -60.56 23.88
CA LEU A 70 11.81 -59.11 23.74
C LEU A 70 10.36 -58.67 23.90
N ALA A 71 9.40 -59.58 23.68
CA ALA A 71 7.98 -59.33 23.92
C ALA A 71 7.58 -59.43 25.41
N ASP A 72 8.49 -59.84 26.30
CA ASP A 72 8.22 -59.89 27.73
C ASP A 72 8.10 -58.46 28.32
N PRO A 73 6.97 -58.11 28.96
CA PRO A 73 6.75 -56.74 29.45
C PRO A 73 7.77 -56.28 30.50
N GLU A 74 8.31 -57.22 31.29
CA GLU A 74 9.32 -56.90 32.31
C GLU A 74 10.68 -56.62 31.66
N ILE A 75 11.09 -57.41 30.66
CA ILE A 75 12.26 -57.12 29.82
C ILE A 75 12.13 -55.76 29.14
N GLU A 76 10.98 -55.47 28.52
CA GLU A 76 10.76 -54.18 27.86
C GLU A 76 10.89 -53.00 28.84
N GLN A 77 10.30 -53.12 30.03
CA GLN A 77 10.40 -52.09 31.06
C GLN A 77 11.83 -51.89 31.55
N LEU A 78 12.57 -52.99 31.79
CA LEU A 78 13.97 -52.95 32.23
C LEU A 78 14.88 -52.35 31.15
N LEU A 79 14.64 -52.68 29.87
CA LEU A 79 15.35 -52.10 28.73
C LEU A 79 15.11 -50.60 28.60
N ARG A 80 13.86 -50.14 28.76
CA ARG A 80 13.55 -48.70 28.78
C ARG A 80 14.26 -48.00 29.93
N ALA A 81 14.17 -48.54 31.14
CA ALA A 81 14.84 -47.97 32.32
C ALA A 81 16.37 -47.95 32.18
N PHE A 82 16.95 -48.97 31.55
CA PHE A 82 18.36 -49.02 31.19
C PHE A 82 18.70 -47.90 30.19
N LYS A 83 17.99 -47.82 29.05
CA LYS A 83 18.22 -46.79 28.03
C LYS A 83 18.14 -45.37 28.60
N ASP A 84 17.17 -45.08 29.46
CA ASP A 84 17.00 -43.76 30.06
C ASP A 84 18.18 -43.37 30.97
N LYS A 85 18.58 -44.28 31.87
CA LYS A 85 19.70 -44.03 32.81
C LYS A 85 21.04 -44.00 32.08
N SER A 86 21.25 -44.90 31.12
CA SER A 86 22.46 -44.94 30.29
C SER A 86 22.59 -43.68 29.44
N ARG A 87 21.47 -43.13 28.95
CA ARG A 87 21.46 -41.85 28.21
C ARG A 87 21.92 -40.72 29.11
N GLU A 88 21.35 -40.63 30.31
CA GLU A 88 21.76 -39.62 31.30
C GLU A 88 23.26 -39.73 31.63
N SER A 89 23.77 -40.93 31.90
CA SER A 89 25.19 -41.16 32.19
C SER A 89 26.10 -40.77 31.02
N ALA A 90 25.76 -41.20 29.80
CA ALA A 90 26.52 -40.93 28.59
C ALA A 90 26.62 -39.42 28.31
N LEU A 91 25.54 -38.67 28.56
CA LEU A 91 25.53 -37.21 28.44
C LEU A 91 26.41 -36.52 29.49
N TYR A 92 26.38 -36.98 30.75
CA TYR A 92 27.26 -36.46 31.81
C TYR A 92 28.73 -36.68 31.48
N GLU A 93 29.10 -37.89 31.05
CA GLU A 93 30.47 -38.22 30.68
C GLU A 93 30.98 -37.35 29.53
N ALA A 94 30.13 -37.15 28.52
CA ALA A 94 30.48 -36.30 27.40
C ALA A 94 30.78 -34.86 27.84
N ILE A 95 30.09 -34.30 28.83
CA ILE A 95 30.32 -32.94 29.32
C ILE A 95 31.65 -32.81 30.08
N GLN A 96 32.05 -33.84 30.83
CA GLN A 96 33.10 -33.70 31.85
C GLN A 96 34.53 -33.96 31.37
N ASN A 97 34.76 -34.36 30.11
CA ASN A 97 36.11 -34.62 29.57
C ASN A 97 37.03 -35.37 30.58
N GLY A 98 36.47 -36.34 31.32
CA GLY A 98 37.20 -37.18 32.28
C GLY A 98 37.61 -36.55 33.63
N SER A 99 37.16 -35.35 34.00
CA SER A 99 37.53 -34.74 35.30
C SER A 99 36.50 -35.01 36.42
N GLY A 100 36.72 -36.14 37.11
CA GLY A 100 36.23 -36.39 38.47
C GLY A 100 34.90 -37.17 38.57
N GLN A 101 34.92 -38.29 39.29
CA GLN A 101 33.71 -39.04 39.66
C GLN A 101 32.76 -38.13 40.43
N ASN A 102 31.71 -37.68 39.76
CA ASN A 102 30.62 -36.96 40.41
C ASN A 102 29.70 -37.94 41.12
N GLN A 103 29.21 -37.54 42.30
CA GLN A 103 28.28 -38.35 43.09
C GLN A 103 27.05 -38.79 42.27
N ARG A 104 26.60 -37.96 41.32
CA ARG A 104 25.51 -38.29 40.40
C ARG A 104 25.88 -39.42 39.43
N GLN A 105 27.07 -39.40 38.85
CA GLN A 105 27.54 -40.43 37.93
C GLN A 105 27.64 -41.79 38.64
N PHE A 106 28.18 -41.81 39.86
CA PHE A 106 28.24 -43.03 40.67
C PHE A 106 26.83 -43.60 40.96
N VAL A 107 25.85 -42.74 41.30
CA VAL A 107 24.47 -43.16 41.53
C VAL A 107 23.85 -43.74 40.25
N LEU A 108 24.13 -43.14 39.09
CA LEU A 108 23.66 -43.63 37.79
C LEU A 108 24.30 -44.98 37.45
N GLU A 109 25.62 -45.12 37.57
CA GLU A 109 26.34 -46.38 37.36
C GLU A 109 25.81 -47.50 38.25
N SER A 110 25.59 -47.21 39.54
CA SER A 110 24.99 -48.18 40.47
C SER A 110 23.57 -48.57 40.06
N SER A 111 22.75 -47.60 39.63
CA SER A 111 21.38 -47.85 39.17
C SER A 111 21.34 -48.63 37.86
N ILE A 112 22.27 -48.38 36.95
CA ILE A 112 22.46 -49.13 35.70
C ILE A 112 22.83 -50.57 36.05
N SER A 113 23.84 -50.78 36.91
CA SER A 113 24.26 -52.11 37.36
C SER A 113 23.13 -52.92 38.00
N GLN A 114 22.28 -52.28 38.81
CA GLN A 114 21.09 -52.94 39.38
C GLN A 114 20.08 -53.34 38.30
N THR A 115 19.87 -52.47 37.30
CA THR A 115 18.91 -52.70 36.22
C THR A 115 19.40 -53.81 35.30
N THR A 116 20.69 -53.81 34.94
CA THR A 116 21.29 -54.84 34.09
C THR A 116 21.34 -56.20 34.79
N LYS A 117 21.56 -56.22 36.11
CA LYS A 117 21.44 -57.45 36.90
C LYS A 117 20.01 -58.00 36.88
N ALA A 118 19.00 -57.15 37.12
CA ALA A 118 17.60 -57.57 37.07
C ALA A 118 17.21 -58.09 35.68
N LEU A 119 17.73 -57.47 34.62
CA LEU A 119 17.54 -57.93 33.23
C LEU A 119 18.15 -59.32 33.01
N LEU A 120 19.38 -59.55 33.48
CA LEU A 120 20.03 -60.86 33.39
C LEU A 120 19.23 -61.93 34.16
N ASP A 121 18.80 -61.63 35.39
CA ASP A 121 18.02 -62.54 36.22
C ASP A 121 16.69 -62.91 35.53
N ARG A 122 16.01 -61.93 34.90
CA ARG A 122 14.78 -62.16 34.13
C ARG A 122 15.02 -63.02 32.89
N ILE A 123 16.08 -62.73 32.13
CA ILE A 123 16.45 -63.50 30.93
C ILE A 123 16.80 -64.94 31.31
N MET A 124 17.57 -65.16 32.37
CA MET A 124 17.90 -66.50 32.87
C MET A 124 16.65 -67.31 33.23
N LEU A 125 15.63 -66.68 33.81
CA LEU A 125 14.36 -67.34 34.13
C LEU A 125 13.60 -67.76 32.88
N LEU A 126 13.56 -66.92 31.84
CA LEU A 126 12.80 -67.16 30.61
C LEU A 126 13.51 -68.10 29.62
N VAL A 127 14.85 -68.15 29.69
CA VAL A 127 15.71 -69.05 28.90
C VAL A 127 15.85 -70.43 29.57
N ALA A 128 15.51 -70.54 30.86
CA ALA A 128 15.54 -71.81 31.57
C ALA A 128 14.78 -72.90 30.78
N PRO A 129 15.35 -74.11 30.65
CA PRO A 129 14.73 -75.18 29.87
C PRO A 129 13.33 -75.48 30.40
N LYS A 130 12.34 -75.61 29.50
CA LYS A 130 10.95 -75.93 29.83
C LYS A 130 10.83 -77.40 30.23
N GLY A 131 11.32 -77.76 31.42
CA GLY A 131 11.29 -79.12 32.00
C GLY A 131 12.43 -79.38 32.99
N LEU A 132 12.29 -80.41 33.85
CA LEU A 132 13.40 -80.87 34.71
C LEU A 132 14.42 -81.64 33.85
N THR A 133 15.49 -81.00 33.41
CA THR A 133 16.65 -81.70 32.86
C THR A 133 17.61 -82.02 33.99
N THR A 134 17.84 -83.30 34.29
CA THR A 134 18.91 -83.75 35.22
C THR A 134 20.31 -83.68 34.60
N ASP A 135 20.41 -83.33 33.32
CA ASP A 135 21.68 -83.23 32.59
C ASP A 135 22.36 -81.88 32.86
N THR A 136 23.44 -81.93 33.63
CA THR A 136 24.28 -80.77 33.97
C THR A 136 24.84 -80.08 32.73
N TYR A 137 25.14 -80.81 31.65
CA TYR A 137 25.72 -80.22 30.44
C TYR A 137 24.71 -79.32 29.72
N LEU A 138 23.46 -79.78 29.57
CA LEU A 138 22.39 -79.00 28.95
C LEU A 138 22.01 -77.79 29.80
N ALA A 139 22.02 -77.95 31.14
CA ALA A 139 21.78 -76.83 32.06
C ALA A 139 22.86 -75.74 31.95
N LEU A 140 24.13 -76.12 31.84
CA LEU A 140 25.23 -75.16 31.64
C LEU A 140 25.10 -74.42 30.31
N ASN A 141 24.78 -75.12 29.21
CA ASN A 141 24.59 -74.48 27.91
C ASN A 141 23.36 -73.55 27.87
N ALA A 142 22.30 -73.85 28.62
CA ALA A 142 21.16 -72.94 28.78
C ALA A 142 21.55 -71.66 29.52
N ILE A 143 22.42 -71.75 30.53
CA ILE A 143 22.97 -70.57 31.22
C ILE A 143 23.84 -69.75 30.26
N GLU A 144 24.69 -70.40 29.45
CA GLU A 144 25.50 -69.69 28.45
C GLU A 144 24.65 -69.05 27.35
N LEU A 145 23.54 -69.70 26.94
CA LEU A 145 22.54 -69.08 26.07
C LEU A 145 21.97 -67.82 26.72
N ALA A 146 21.55 -67.90 27.99
CA ALA A 146 20.97 -66.77 28.71
C ALA A 146 21.95 -65.58 28.79
N LYS A 147 23.23 -65.85 29.04
CA LYS A 147 24.29 -64.83 29.03
C LYS A 147 24.47 -64.22 27.65
N ALA A 148 24.56 -65.05 26.60
CA ALA A 148 24.70 -64.57 25.22
C ALA A 148 23.49 -63.73 24.78
N THR A 149 22.26 -64.13 25.14
CA THR A 149 21.06 -63.32 24.90
C THR A 149 21.10 -62.00 25.64
N TYR A 150 21.50 -62.00 26.91
CA TYR A 150 21.61 -60.78 27.70
C TYR A 150 22.64 -59.82 27.10
N GLU A 151 23.82 -60.31 26.74
CA GLU A 151 24.85 -59.49 26.08
C GLU A 151 24.35 -58.91 24.77
N ARG A 152 23.70 -59.73 23.93
CA ARG A 152 23.12 -59.29 22.66
C ARG A 152 22.08 -58.18 22.88
N VAL A 153 21.11 -58.40 23.75
CA VAL A 153 20.04 -57.44 24.06
C VAL A 153 20.61 -56.12 24.60
N LEU A 154 21.58 -56.21 25.51
CA LEU A 154 22.19 -55.04 26.13
C LEU A 154 23.02 -54.23 25.11
N THR A 155 23.86 -54.90 24.32
CA THR A 155 24.68 -54.26 23.28
C THR A 155 23.82 -53.63 22.19
N GLU A 156 22.73 -54.29 21.77
CA GLU A 156 21.78 -53.72 20.81
C GLU A 156 21.10 -52.45 21.37
N ALA A 157 20.68 -52.49 22.64
CA ALA A 157 20.11 -51.33 23.32
C ALA A 157 21.10 -50.16 23.45
N ASP A 158 22.38 -50.43 23.75
CA ASP A 158 23.44 -49.42 23.82
C ASP A 158 23.74 -48.81 22.44
N ILE A 159 23.80 -49.62 21.38
CA ILE A 159 23.99 -49.13 20.01
C ILE A 159 22.85 -48.20 19.61
N GLU A 160 21.60 -48.61 19.82
CA GLU A 160 20.42 -47.81 19.50
C GLU A 160 20.39 -46.50 20.28
N LEU A 161 20.77 -46.54 21.56
CA LEU A 161 20.91 -45.37 22.41
C LEU A 161 21.95 -44.41 21.83
N LEU A 162 23.17 -44.88 21.55
CA LEU A 162 24.26 -44.04 21.06
C LEU A 162 23.92 -43.42 19.70
N LEU A 163 23.33 -44.21 18.80
CA LEU A 163 22.82 -43.72 17.51
C LEU A 163 21.79 -42.61 17.71
N SER A 164 20.83 -42.78 18.63
CA SER A 164 19.82 -41.75 18.88
C SER A 164 20.42 -40.44 19.39
N ILE A 165 21.52 -40.51 20.15
CA ILE A 165 22.25 -39.33 20.64
C ILE A 165 23.05 -38.69 19.50
N GLU A 166 23.75 -39.50 18.68
CA GLU A 166 24.46 -39.05 17.48
C GLU A 166 23.50 -38.31 16.53
N ASP A 167 22.33 -38.89 16.25
CA ASP A 167 21.32 -38.31 15.37
C ASP A 167 20.80 -36.97 15.90
N THR A 168 20.57 -36.85 17.22
CA THR A 168 20.15 -35.58 17.84
C THR A 168 21.20 -34.49 17.63
N TYR A 169 22.49 -34.81 17.85
CA TYR A 169 23.56 -33.84 17.63
C TYR A 169 23.80 -33.55 16.15
N ALA A 170 23.63 -34.53 15.27
CA ALA A 170 23.73 -34.34 13.82
C ALA A 170 22.61 -33.43 13.30
N GLU A 171 21.39 -33.58 13.82
CA GLU A 171 20.27 -32.70 13.53
C GLU A 171 20.56 -31.26 14.00
N GLU A 172 21.02 -31.08 15.24
CA GLU A 172 21.42 -29.75 15.74
C GLU A 172 22.53 -29.12 14.89
N LEU A 173 23.54 -29.91 14.50
CA LEU A 173 24.66 -29.46 13.66
C LEU A 173 24.18 -29.04 12.28
N SER A 174 23.23 -29.79 11.69
CA SER A 174 22.65 -29.49 10.37
C SER A 174 21.89 -28.16 10.32
N GLN A 175 21.37 -27.69 11.47
CA GLN A 175 20.66 -26.42 11.57
C GLN A 175 21.61 -25.22 11.72
N LEU A 176 22.85 -25.42 12.19
CA LEU A 176 23.80 -24.34 12.42
C LEU A 176 24.13 -23.50 11.17
N PRO A 177 24.35 -24.05 9.97
CA PRO A 177 24.61 -23.24 8.76
C PRO A 177 23.47 -22.28 8.43
N VAL A 178 22.22 -22.69 8.66
CA VAL A 178 21.04 -21.85 8.43
C VAL A 178 21.01 -20.68 9.42
N LEU A 179 21.30 -20.95 10.70
CA LEU A 179 21.40 -19.92 11.73
C LEU A 179 22.57 -18.97 11.47
N GLU A 180 23.70 -19.47 11.00
CA GLU A 180 24.87 -18.66 10.64
C GLU A 180 24.59 -17.73 9.49
N ARG A 181 23.98 -18.22 8.42
CA ARG A 181 23.55 -17.39 7.30
C ARG A 181 22.60 -16.29 7.77
N ARG A 182 21.61 -16.63 8.61
CA ARG A 182 20.65 -15.66 9.13
C ARG A 182 21.32 -14.60 10.01
N LEU A 183 22.29 -15.00 10.82
CA LEU A 183 23.08 -14.08 11.64
C LEU A 183 23.87 -13.10 10.76
N LEU A 184 24.56 -13.61 9.73
CA LEU A 184 25.35 -12.81 8.81
C LEU A 184 24.48 -11.80 8.05
N ASP A 185 23.29 -12.23 7.59
CA ASP A 185 22.32 -11.34 6.93
C ASP A 185 21.89 -10.19 7.88
N LEU A 186 21.53 -10.52 9.13
CA LEU A 186 21.14 -9.50 10.13
C LEU A 186 22.29 -8.56 10.50
N GLN A 187 23.52 -9.07 10.60
CA GLN A 187 24.70 -8.24 10.84
C GLN A 187 24.96 -7.29 9.67
N ARG A 188 24.85 -7.79 8.44
CA ARG A 188 24.98 -6.99 7.23
C ARG A 188 23.93 -5.89 7.18
N ASP A 189 22.67 -6.20 7.53
CA ASP A 189 21.60 -5.20 7.60
C ASP A 189 21.93 -4.10 8.61
N VAL A 190 22.35 -4.47 9.82
CA VAL A 190 22.75 -3.50 10.85
C VAL A 190 23.88 -2.60 10.35
N GLN A 191 24.92 -3.17 9.74
CA GLN A 191 26.02 -2.40 9.15
C GLN A 191 25.53 -1.43 8.08
N VAL A 192 24.66 -1.87 7.15
CA VAL A 192 24.10 -1.00 6.10
C VAL A 192 23.33 0.17 6.71
N TYR A 193 22.48 -0.08 7.71
CA TYR A 193 21.72 0.96 8.39
C TYR A 193 22.61 1.94 9.16
N GLU A 194 23.66 1.46 9.84
CA GLU A 194 24.64 2.33 10.51
C GLU A 194 25.39 3.21 9.51
N THR A 195 25.85 2.63 8.40
CA THR A 195 26.57 3.36 7.35
C THR A 195 25.67 4.44 6.72
N LEU A 196 24.41 4.10 6.43
CA LEU A 196 23.42 5.04 5.92
C LEU A 196 23.14 6.15 6.94
N ARG A 197 23.00 5.80 8.23
CA ARG A 197 22.77 6.78 9.30
C ARG A 197 23.90 7.80 9.37
N LEU A 198 25.15 7.33 9.35
CA LEU A 198 26.33 8.20 9.34
C LEU A 198 26.34 9.12 8.11
N ARG A 199 26.04 8.57 6.93
CA ARG A 199 25.98 9.37 5.70
C ARG A 199 24.92 10.46 5.75
N LEU A 200 23.73 10.14 6.28
CA LEU A 200 22.66 11.13 6.46
C LEU A 200 23.03 12.20 7.50
N MET A 201 23.76 11.82 8.55
CA MET A 201 24.28 12.78 9.54
C MET A 201 25.32 13.72 8.91
N GLU A 202 26.25 13.20 8.10
CA GLU A 202 27.21 14.01 7.33
C GLU A 202 26.49 15.01 6.42
N LEU A 203 25.54 14.54 5.60
CA LEU A 203 24.76 15.40 4.70
C LEU A 203 23.99 16.47 5.45
N LEU A 204 23.40 16.13 6.59
CA LEU A 204 22.67 17.08 7.43
C LEU A 204 23.60 18.17 7.97
N GLU A 205 24.83 17.81 8.36
CA GLU A 205 25.81 18.79 8.81
C GLU A 205 26.34 19.66 7.66
N GLU A 206 26.58 19.08 6.48
CA GLU A 206 26.92 19.83 5.27
C GLU A 206 25.83 20.86 4.92
N VAL A 207 24.56 20.47 4.99
CA VAL A 207 23.41 21.37 4.72
C VAL A 207 23.36 22.51 5.75
N LYS A 208 23.56 22.22 7.04
CA LYS A 208 23.63 23.26 8.09
C LYS A 208 24.78 24.23 7.87
N ILE A 209 25.96 23.73 7.48
CA ILE A 209 27.11 24.56 7.15
C ILE A 209 26.78 25.43 5.93
N ALA A 210 26.15 24.87 4.90
CA ALA A 210 25.74 25.62 3.72
C ALA A 210 24.71 26.72 4.07
N GLU A 211 23.73 26.42 4.92
CA GLU A 211 22.76 27.40 5.43
C GLU A 211 23.43 28.53 6.21
N ALA A 212 24.34 28.19 7.13
CA ALA A 212 25.11 29.17 7.91
C ALA A 212 26.08 29.99 7.04
N ALA A 213 26.63 29.40 5.96
CA ALA A 213 27.47 30.09 4.99
C ALA A 213 26.68 31.12 4.16
N ILE A 214 25.35 30.98 4.05
CA ILE A 214 24.44 32.01 3.52
C ILE A 214 24.19 33.11 4.57
N ALA A 215 25.21 33.46 5.36
CA ALA A 215 25.29 34.77 6.01
C ALA A 215 25.59 35.84 4.94
N GLY A 216 24.62 36.04 4.05
CA GLY A 216 24.67 37.08 3.03
C GLY A 216 24.49 38.43 3.70
N SER A 217 25.56 39.21 3.76
CA SER A 217 25.44 40.66 3.88
C SER A 217 24.70 41.16 2.64
N VAL A 218 23.39 41.33 2.77
CA VAL A 218 22.56 41.94 1.73
C VAL A 218 22.89 43.42 1.70
N ARG A 219 23.89 43.79 0.90
CA ARG A 219 24.20 45.19 0.63
C ARG A 219 23.26 45.67 -0.46
N VAL A 220 22.39 46.62 -0.13
CA VAL A 220 21.57 47.33 -1.12
C VAL A 220 22.54 48.08 -2.05
N VAL A 221 22.75 47.55 -3.25
CA VAL A 221 23.62 48.15 -4.28
C VAL A 221 22.92 49.33 -4.95
N ASP A 222 21.59 49.26 -5.05
CA ASP A 222 20.75 50.34 -5.57
C ASP A 222 19.42 50.38 -4.81
N ALA A 223 19.10 51.54 -4.23
CA ALA A 223 17.85 51.74 -3.53
C ALA A 223 16.76 52.12 -4.54
N ALA A 224 15.64 51.40 -4.51
CA ALA A 224 14.53 51.67 -5.44
C ALA A 224 14.05 53.12 -5.33
N LYS A 225 14.23 53.90 -6.41
CA LYS A 225 13.67 55.25 -6.51
C LYS A 225 12.18 55.17 -6.75
N VAL A 226 11.41 55.76 -5.85
CA VAL A 226 9.95 55.92 -6.04
C VAL A 226 9.75 56.87 -7.22
N ASN A 227 9.18 56.35 -8.31
CA ASN A 227 8.86 57.14 -9.48
C ASN A 227 7.72 58.10 -9.13
N SER A 228 7.94 59.40 -9.25
CA SER A 228 6.92 60.43 -8.99
C SER A 228 5.81 60.43 -10.06
N ILE A 229 6.07 59.79 -11.19
CA ILE A 229 5.15 59.67 -12.32
C ILE A 229 4.67 58.22 -12.39
N PRO A 230 3.35 57.97 -12.36
CA PRO A 230 2.80 56.62 -12.48
C PRO A 230 3.12 56.03 -13.85
N VAL A 231 3.81 54.89 -13.87
CA VAL A 231 4.12 54.13 -15.09
C VAL A 231 2.84 53.58 -15.73
N SER A 232 1.84 53.27 -14.90
CA SER A 232 0.50 52.88 -15.31
C SER A 232 -0.52 53.21 -14.20
N PRO A 233 -1.80 53.47 -14.55
CA PRO A 233 -2.34 53.68 -15.90
C PRO A 233 -2.18 55.14 -16.39
N ASN A 234 -2.06 55.32 -17.70
CA ASN A 234 -2.05 56.66 -18.33
C ASN A 234 -3.46 57.26 -18.32
N ARG A 235 -3.76 58.04 -17.27
CA ARG A 235 -5.08 58.65 -17.06
C ARG A 235 -5.52 59.52 -18.23
N MET A 236 -4.59 60.20 -18.91
CA MET A 236 -4.90 61.06 -20.04
C MET A 236 -5.35 60.26 -21.27
N LEU A 237 -4.73 59.11 -21.51
CA LEU A 237 -5.15 58.18 -22.56
C LEU A 237 -6.57 57.64 -22.28
N ILE A 238 -6.85 57.25 -21.03
CA ILE A 238 -8.16 56.72 -20.63
C ILE A 238 -9.25 57.77 -20.84
N VAL A 239 -9.03 59.02 -20.41
CA VAL A 239 -9.99 60.11 -20.59
C VAL A 239 -10.21 60.41 -22.08
N ALA A 240 -9.14 60.44 -22.89
CA ALA A 240 -9.26 60.67 -24.32
C ALA A 240 -10.11 59.60 -25.01
N VAL A 241 -9.89 58.31 -24.68
CA VAL A 241 -10.67 57.20 -25.23
C VAL A 241 -12.14 57.26 -24.75
N ALA A 242 -12.37 57.57 -23.48
CA ALA A 242 -13.72 57.68 -22.93
C ALA A 242 -14.55 58.78 -23.60
N VAL A 243 -13.95 59.96 -23.83
CA VAL A 243 -14.61 61.08 -24.53
C VAL A 243 -14.94 60.69 -25.98
N LEU A 244 -14.00 60.05 -26.68
CA LEU A 244 -14.18 59.67 -28.09
C LEU A 244 -15.30 58.62 -28.23
N LEU A 245 -15.29 57.58 -27.38
CA LEU A 245 -16.34 56.56 -27.35
C LEU A 245 -17.70 57.15 -26.93
N GLY A 246 -17.73 58.04 -25.95
CA GLY A 246 -18.96 58.72 -25.52
C GLY A 246 -19.58 59.56 -26.64
N ALA A 247 -18.76 60.32 -27.37
CA ALA A 247 -19.23 61.10 -28.52
C ALA A 247 -19.75 60.18 -29.65
N ALA A 248 -19.01 59.13 -30.00
CA ALA A 248 -19.45 58.17 -31.02
C ALA A 248 -20.79 57.50 -30.65
N PHE A 249 -20.94 57.11 -29.38
CA PHE A 249 -22.17 56.52 -28.88
C PHE A 249 -23.34 57.50 -28.88
N GLY A 250 -23.09 58.77 -28.52
CA GLY A 250 -24.10 59.83 -28.59
C GLY A 250 -24.63 60.08 -30.01
N VAL A 251 -23.74 60.11 -31.00
CA VAL A 251 -24.15 60.23 -32.42
C VAL A 251 -24.97 59.02 -32.85
N LEU A 252 -24.53 57.81 -32.48
CA LEU A 252 -25.24 56.58 -32.82
C LEU A 252 -26.65 56.55 -32.20
N LEU A 253 -26.79 56.97 -30.95
CA LEU A 253 -28.09 57.11 -30.28
C LEU A 253 -28.99 58.13 -30.96
N ALA A 254 -28.47 59.30 -31.33
CA ALA A 254 -29.25 60.32 -32.03
C ALA A 254 -29.78 59.82 -33.38
N LEU A 255 -28.95 59.09 -34.14
CA LEU A 255 -29.38 58.47 -35.40
C LEU A 255 -30.44 57.39 -35.18
N LEU A 256 -30.30 56.54 -34.15
CA LEU A 256 -31.32 55.54 -33.81
C LEU A 256 -32.67 56.19 -33.46
N VAL A 257 -32.65 57.28 -32.69
CA VAL A 257 -33.86 58.02 -32.35
C VAL A 257 -34.52 58.61 -33.59
N GLU A 258 -33.75 59.20 -34.51
CA GLU A 258 -34.31 59.73 -35.76
C GLU A 258 -34.87 58.62 -36.67
N MET A 259 -34.22 57.44 -36.71
CA MET A 259 -34.73 56.29 -37.46
C MET A 259 -36.06 55.73 -36.92
N LEU A 260 -36.31 55.92 -35.62
CA LEU A 260 -37.56 55.49 -34.97
C LEU A 260 -38.68 56.53 -35.06
N ASP A 261 -38.41 57.74 -35.57
CA ASP A 261 -39.41 58.79 -35.74
C ASP A 261 -40.24 58.56 -37.02
N VAL A 262 -41.54 58.29 -36.85
CA VAL A 262 -42.49 58.00 -37.95
C VAL A 262 -43.33 59.23 -38.32
N THR A 263 -42.90 60.43 -37.93
CA THR A 263 -43.65 61.67 -38.20
C THR A 263 -43.60 62.06 -39.69
N LEU A 264 -44.74 62.51 -40.24
CA LEU A 264 -44.84 63.04 -41.60
C LEU A 264 -44.25 64.46 -41.67
N LYS A 265 -42.94 64.57 -41.94
CA LYS A 265 -42.22 65.86 -41.97
C LYS A 265 -42.13 66.49 -43.36
N ASP A 266 -42.20 65.69 -44.43
CA ASP A 266 -41.96 66.15 -45.80
C ASP A 266 -42.85 65.45 -46.84
N GLU A 267 -43.04 66.11 -47.99
CA GLU A 267 -43.83 65.62 -49.13
C GLU A 267 -43.32 64.25 -49.63
N GLY A 268 -42.00 64.01 -49.52
CA GLY A 268 -41.40 62.72 -49.87
C GLY A 268 -41.95 61.56 -49.05
N VAL A 269 -42.27 61.79 -47.77
CA VAL A 269 -42.84 60.76 -46.88
C VAL A 269 -44.29 60.46 -47.28
N ILE A 270 -45.07 61.49 -47.62
CA ILE A 270 -46.47 61.36 -48.06
C ILE A 270 -46.55 60.55 -49.37
N LYS A 271 -45.71 60.87 -50.36
CA LYS A 271 -45.68 60.14 -51.64
C LYS A 271 -45.26 58.67 -51.49
N LYS A 272 -44.37 58.36 -50.54
CA LYS A 272 -43.98 56.97 -50.25
C LYS A 272 -45.13 56.15 -49.63
N LEU A 273 -45.88 56.74 -48.72
CA LEU A 273 -46.97 56.04 -48.00
C LEU A 273 -48.24 55.89 -48.85
N ALA A 274 -48.66 56.95 -49.54
CA ALA A 274 -49.96 57.00 -50.20
C ALA A 274 -49.88 56.76 -51.72
N GLY A 275 -48.68 56.88 -52.32
CA GLY A 275 -48.42 56.61 -53.74
C GLY A 275 -47.89 57.83 -54.50
N PRO A 276 -47.07 57.62 -55.55
CA PRO A 276 -46.33 58.71 -56.22
C PRO A 276 -47.22 59.71 -56.97
N ASN A 277 -48.45 59.33 -57.33
CA ASN A 277 -49.36 60.11 -58.16
C ASN A 277 -50.46 60.85 -57.37
N ILE A 278 -50.39 60.92 -56.04
CA ILE A 278 -51.38 61.68 -55.27
C ILE A 278 -51.10 63.18 -55.39
N PRO A 279 -52.05 63.98 -55.89
CA PRO A 279 -51.88 65.43 -55.97
C PRO A 279 -51.97 66.03 -54.56
N ILE A 280 -50.88 66.64 -54.11
CA ILE A 280 -50.86 67.45 -52.89
C ILE A 280 -51.47 68.80 -53.24
N LEU A 281 -52.64 69.11 -52.67
CA LEU A 281 -53.37 70.34 -52.99
C LEU A 281 -52.72 71.61 -52.43
N GLY A 282 -51.93 71.45 -51.37
CA GLY A 282 -51.20 72.52 -50.69
C GLY A 282 -50.93 72.14 -49.23
N TRP A 283 -50.16 72.97 -48.54
CA TRP A 283 -49.91 72.86 -47.10
C TRP A 283 -50.40 74.13 -46.40
N ILE A 284 -50.87 73.97 -45.17
CA ILE A 284 -51.35 75.06 -44.33
C ILE A 284 -50.36 75.19 -43.16
N PRO A 285 -49.69 76.34 -42.99
CA PRO A 285 -48.83 76.57 -41.82
C PRO A 285 -49.65 76.50 -40.53
N LEU A 286 -48.98 76.18 -39.42
CA LEU A 286 -49.57 76.38 -38.10
C LEU A 286 -49.88 77.86 -37.90
N MET A 287 -51.16 78.19 -37.71
CA MET A 287 -51.64 79.57 -37.68
C MET A 287 -51.68 80.09 -36.25
N ASN A 288 -51.23 81.33 -36.05
CA ASN A 288 -51.48 82.05 -34.81
C ASN A 288 -52.88 82.68 -34.89
N LEU A 289 -53.83 82.11 -34.14
CA LEU A 289 -55.23 82.56 -34.13
C LEU A 289 -55.38 83.82 -33.26
N ASP A 290 -55.76 84.93 -33.88
CA ASP A 290 -56.10 86.16 -33.17
C ASP A 290 -57.50 86.05 -32.56
N ARG A 291 -57.54 85.80 -31.24
CA ARG A 291 -58.78 85.54 -30.49
C ARG A 291 -59.68 86.76 -30.32
N THR A 292 -59.22 87.95 -30.75
CA THR A 292 -60.00 89.19 -30.65
C THR A 292 -61.07 89.32 -31.75
N LYS A 293 -60.98 88.50 -32.81
CA LYS A 293 -61.92 88.52 -33.94
C LYS A 293 -63.14 87.62 -33.69
N PRO A 294 -64.31 87.94 -34.27
CA PRO A 294 -65.55 87.20 -34.02
C PRO A 294 -65.47 85.71 -34.42
N ILE A 295 -64.67 85.37 -35.43
CA ILE A 295 -64.35 83.96 -35.79
C ILE A 295 -62.85 83.86 -36.08
N PRO A 296 -61.99 83.58 -35.07
CA PRO A 296 -60.53 83.62 -35.22
C PRO A 296 -59.97 82.70 -36.31
N SER A 297 -60.59 81.52 -36.51
CA SER A 297 -60.17 80.52 -37.50
C SER A 297 -60.50 80.87 -38.95
N LEU A 298 -61.40 81.85 -39.18
CA LEU A 298 -61.81 82.25 -40.53
C LEU A 298 -60.83 83.27 -41.13
N VAL A 299 -59.58 82.85 -41.34
CA VAL A 299 -58.47 83.75 -41.72
C VAL A 299 -58.70 84.45 -43.06
N VAL A 300 -59.32 83.77 -44.03
CA VAL A 300 -59.63 84.35 -45.36
C VAL A 300 -60.56 85.57 -45.26
N TYR A 301 -61.51 85.56 -44.33
CA TYR A 301 -62.41 86.70 -44.10
C TYR A 301 -61.70 87.79 -43.29
N ASN A 302 -60.98 87.39 -42.24
CA ASN A 302 -60.39 88.29 -41.25
C ASN A 302 -59.17 89.06 -41.74
N ASN A 303 -58.38 88.47 -42.63
CA ASN A 303 -57.20 89.08 -43.24
C ASN A 303 -56.92 88.44 -44.61
N PRO A 304 -57.62 88.87 -45.67
CA PRO A 304 -57.54 88.22 -46.98
C PRO A 304 -56.17 88.31 -47.65
N LEU A 305 -55.27 89.19 -47.20
CA LEU A 305 -53.93 89.35 -47.77
C LEU A 305 -52.84 88.60 -46.97
N SER A 306 -53.22 87.84 -45.93
CA SER A 306 -52.25 87.11 -45.12
C SER A 306 -51.66 85.90 -45.84
N PHE A 307 -50.48 85.45 -45.40
CA PHE A 307 -49.82 84.27 -45.94
C PHE A 307 -50.71 83.02 -45.82
N GLU A 308 -51.39 82.85 -44.70
CA GLU A 308 -52.32 81.76 -44.44
C GLU A 308 -53.53 81.84 -45.37
N ALA A 309 -54.11 83.03 -45.56
CA ALA A 309 -55.24 83.23 -46.46
C ALA A 309 -54.87 82.90 -47.91
N GLU A 310 -53.66 83.26 -48.36
CA GLU A 310 -53.15 82.88 -49.68
C GLU A 310 -52.96 81.36 -49.83
N ARG A 311 -52.57 80.63 -48.77
CA ARG A 311 -52.51 79.15 -48.81
C ARG A 311 -53.89 78.53 -49.01
N TYR A 312 -54.92 79.02 -48.33
CA TYR A 312 -56.30 78.55 -48.54
C TYR A 312 -56.81 78.88 -49.94
N LYS A 313 -56.53 80.09 -50.46
CA LYS A 313 -56.87 80.46 -51.85
C LYS A 313 -56.17 79.56 -52.86
N LEU A 314 -54.89 79.22 -52.63
CA LEU A 314 -54.14 78.32 -53.50
C LEU A 314 -54.77 76.92 -53.52
N ILE A 315 -55.13 76.37 -52.35
CA ILE A 315 -55.85 75.09 -52.26
C ILE A 315 -57.19 75.17 -53.00
N ALA A 316 -57.97 76.23 -52.77
CA ALA A 316 -59.25 76.44 -53.45
C ALA A 316 -59.10 76.55 -54.97
N ASN A 317 -58.04 77.22 -55.44
CA ASN A 317 -57.72 77.37 -56.85
C ASN A 317 -57.34 76.01 -57.47
N ASN A 318 -56.47 75.24 -56.81
CA ASN A 318 -56.08 73.90 -57.24
C ASN A 318 -57.28 72.94 -57.34
N ILE A 319 -58.21 72.99 -56.37
CA ILE A 319 -59.47 72.22 -56.41
C ILE A 319 -60.35 72.68 -57.58
N SER A 320 -60.45 73.98 -57.81
CA SER A 320 -61.25 74.56 -58.91
C SER A 320 -60.73 74.12 -60.28
N PHE A 321 -59.42 74.20 -60.51
CA PHE A 321 -58.77 73.73 -61.73
C PHE A 321 -58.91 72.21 -61.91
N GLY A 322 -58.81 71.42 -60.83
CA GLY A 322 -59.02 69.97 -60.90
C GLY A 322 -60.42 69.53 -61.32
N THR A 323 -61.42 70.43 -61.28
CA THR A 323 -62.85 70.07 -61.45
C THR A 323 -63.58 70.82 -62.57
N LEU A 324 -62.85 71.35 -63.56
CA LEU A 324 -63.25 72.23 -64.68
C LEU A 324 -64.50 71.88 -65.54
N ARG A 325 -65.22 70.77 -65.33
CA ARG A 325 -66.27 70.29 -66.28
C ARG A 325 -67.66 69.94 -65.70
N LYS A 326 -67.97 70.25 -64.43
CA LYS A 326 -69.31 69.99 -63.86
C LYS A 326 -69.86 71.18 -63.06
N THR A 327 -71.11 71.54 -63.31
CA THR A 327 -71.79 72.73 -62.73
C THR A 327 -72.38 72.50 -61.33
N LYS A 328 -72.45 71.26 -60.85
CA LYS A 328 -72.78 70.91 -59.44
C LYS A 328 -71.66 70.05 -58.85
N ARG A 329 -71.09 70.45 -57.71
CA ARG A 329 -69.95 69.78 -57.05
C ARG A 329 -70.19 69.70 -55.54
N VAL A 330 -69.94 68.51 -54.96
CA VAL A 330 -69.97 68.26 -53.52
C VAL A 330 -68.58 67.76 -53.12
N PHE A 331 -67.95 68.43 -52.16
CA PHE A 331 -66.64 68.04 -51.62
C PHE A 331 -66.81 67.53 -50.19
N SER A 332 -66.11 66.44 -49.86
CA SER A 332 -66.01 65.93 -48.50
C SER A 332 -64.58 66.12 -48.00
N VAL A 333 -64.42 66.77 -46.85
CA VAL A 333 -63.12 66.95 -46.19
C VAL A 333 -63.04 65.98 -45.02
N THR A 334 -62.06 65.08 -45.02
CA THR A 334 -61.86 64.06 -43.98
C THR A 334 -60.37 63.91 -43.65
N SER A 335 -60.06 63.27 -42.52
CA SER A 335 -58.68 63.01 -42.09
C SER A 335 -58.62 61.77 -41.18
N PRO A 336 -57.42 61.19 -40.99
CA PRO A 336 -57.26 59.95 -40.21
C PRO A 336 -57.51 60.10 -38.70
N GLY A 337 -57.30 61.29 -38.13
CA GLY A 337 -57.33 61.55 -36.69
C GLY A 337 -58.17 62.76 -36.27
N MET A 338 -58.49 62.85 -34.97
CA MET A 338 -59.13 64.03 -34.37
C MET A 338 -58.11 65.18 -34.27
N GLY A 339 -58.52 66.42 -34.53
CA GLY A 339 -57.65 67.59 -34.35
C GLY A 339 -56.72 67.93 -35.54
N GLU A 340 -56.75 67.17 -36.62
CA GLU A 340 -55.95 67.37 -37.85
C GLU A 340 -56.35 68.60 -38.71
N GLY A 341 -57.07 69.58 -38.15
CA GLY A 341 -57.40 70.83 -38.84
C GLY A 341 -58.48 70.74 -39.92
N LYS A 342 -59.45 69.82 -39.79
CA LYS A 342 -60.59 69.68 -40.73
C LYS A 342 -61.59 70.86 -40.67
N THR A 343 -61.70 71.51 -39.52
CA THR A 343 -62.65 72.58 -39.17
C THR A 343 -61.88 73.76 -38.61
#